data_AF-A0A3Q1LUQ5-F1
#
_entry.id   AF-A0A3Q1LUQ5-F1
#
_cell.length_a   1.000
_cell.length_b   1.000
_cell.length_c   1.000
_cell.angle_alpha   90.00
_cell.angle_beta   90.00
_cell.angle_gamma   90.00
#
_symmetry.space_group_name_H-M   'P 1'
#
loop_
_entity.id
_entity.type
_entity.pdbx_description
1 polymer ?
#
loop_
_entity_poly.entity_id
_entity_poly.type
_entity_poly.pdbx_seq_one_letter_code
_entity_poly.pdbx_strand_id
1 'polypeptide(L)'
;MLVPRVWSSVRLGLSRVLSRTLRGWPSGEGRGMDLSGIYPPVTTPFTATAEVDYGKLEENLHKLGTLPFRGAVGGVCALANVLGSQVCQLERLCLTGQWEDAQKLQHRLIEPNTAVTRRFGIPGLKKTMDWFGYYGGPCRSPLQELSPAQEEALRLDFASNGWL
;
A
#
# COMPACT_ATOMS: atom_id res chain seq x y z
N MET A 1 38.16 -33.81 5.33
CA MET A 1 37.42 -34.45 6.44
C MET A 1 37.58 -33.59 7.68
N LEU A 2 36.47 -33.17 8.30
CA LEU A 2 36.24 -32.81 9.73
C LEU A 2 35.22 -31.66 9.86
N VAL A 3 34.06 -32.01 10.43
CA VAL A 3 33.12 -31.19 11.22
C VAL A 3 33.53 -31.40 12.71
N PRO A 4 33.02 -30.78 13.82
CA PRO A 4 32.10 -29.65 14.09
C PRO A 4 32.62 -28.62 15.16
N ARG A 5 31.80 -27.59 15.45
CA ARG A 5 31.50 -26.94 16.76
C ARG A 5 31.69 -25.42 16.70
N VAL A 6 30.57 -24.68 16.74
CA VAL A 6 30.25 -23.55 17.66
C VAL A 6 28.93 -22.94 17.15
N TRP A 7 27.80 -23.61 17.36
CA TRP A 7 26.47 -23.02 17.18
C TRP A 7 25.57 -23.55 18.30
N SER A 8 25.73 -23.02 19.52
CA SER A 8 24.82 -23.35 20.63
C SER A 8 24.56 -22.22 21.65
N SER A 9 24.96 -20.97 21.42
CA SER A 9 24.95 -19.96 22.50
C SER A 9 24.14 -18.67 22.25
N VAL A 10 23.33 -18.56 21.19
CA VAL A 10 22.55 -17.32 20.92
C VAL A 10 21.03 -17.53 21.04
N ARG A 11 20.56 -18.70 21.50
CA ARG A 11 19.12 -19.02 21.61
C ARG A 11 18.45 -18.74 22.97
N LEU A 12 19.12 -18.13 23.94
CA LEU A 12 18.59 -18.02 25.32
C LEU A 12 18.36 -16.61 25.87
N GLY A 13 18.54 -15.55 25.09
CA GLY A 13 18.50 -14.16 25.60
C GLY A 13 17.20 -13.36 25.40
N LEU A 14 16.32 -13.73 24.48
CA LEU A 14 15.25 -12.82 24.01
C LEU A 14 13.83 -13.17 24.48
N SER A 15 13.64 -14.24 25.27
CA SER A 15 12.31 -14.67 25.70
C SER A 15 11.72 -13.92 26.90
N ARG A 16 12.49 -13.07 27.59
CA ARG A 16 12.06 -12.47 28.87
C ARG A 16 11.47 -11.06 28.80
N VAL A 17 11.55 -10.36 27.67
CA VAL A 17 11.12 -8.93 27.60
C VAL A 17 9.74 -8.75 26.94
N LEU A 18 9.20 -9.75 26.24
CA LEU A 18 7.91 -9.64 25.53
C LEU A 18 6.67 -10.07 26.33
N SER A 19 6.80 -10.53 27.58
CA SER A 19 5.68 -11.15 28.31
C SER A 19 4.79 -10.22 29.14
N ARG A 20 5.04 -8.90 29.17
CA ARG A 20 4.41 -8.04 30.20
C ARG A 20 3.15 -7.25 29.83
N THR A 21 2.65 -7.26 28.59
CA THR A 21 1.48 -6.41 28.26
C THR A 21 0.46 -6.99 27.29
N LEU A 22 0.13 -8.28 27.37
CA LEU A 22 -1.11 -8.79 26.78
C LEU A 22 -1.86 -9.62 27.81
N ARG A 23 -2.75 -8.92 28.54
CA ARG A 23 -3.68 -9.51 29.50
C ARG A 23 -4.82 -10.18 28.69
N GLY A 24 -4.83 -11.51 28.70
CA GLY A 24 -6.05 -12.34 28.64
C GLY A 24 -6.70 -12.58 27.28
N TRP A 25 -6.21 -13.58 26.55
CA TRP A 25 -7.10 -14.45 25.76
C TRP A 25 -6.90 -15.90 26.22
N PRO A 26 -7.98 -16.70 26.34
CA PRO A 26 -7.87 -18.08 26.77
C PRO A 26 -7.04 -18.82 25.74
N SER A 27 -5.98 -19.44 26.23
CA SER A 27 -5.07 -20.28 25.46
C SER A 27 -5.83 -21.50 24.93
N GLY A 28 -6.39 -21.36 23.73
CA GLY A 28 -6.68 -22.51 22.88
C GLY A 28 -5.37 -23.16 22.48
N GLU A 29 -5.32 -24.50 22.48
CA GLU A 29 -4.19 -25.27 21.97
C GLU A 29 -3.71 -24.65 20.65
N GLY A 30 -2.42 -24.29 20.61
CA GLY A 30 -1.79 -23.61 19.49
C GLY A 30 -1.73 -24.49 18.25
N ARG A 31 -2.86 -24.69 17.58
CA ARG A 31 -2.87 -25.04 16.18
C ARG A 31 -2.45 -23.79 15.43
N GLY A 32 -1.22 -23.82 14.89
CA GLY A 32 -0.76 -22.78 13.97
C GLY A 32 -1.84 -22.58 12.91
N MET A 33 -2.35 -21.35 12.81
CA MET A 33 -3.35 -21.02 11.81
C MET A 33 -2.71 -21.19 10.44
N ASP A 34 -3.35 -21.94 9.55
CA ASP A 34 -2.94 -21.97 8.15
C ASP A 34 -3.30 -20.62 7.53
N LEU A 35 -2.27 -19.80 7.31
CA LEU A 35 -2.40 -18.48 6.68
C LEU A 35 -2.08 -18.55 5.17
N SER A 36 -1.94 -19.75 4.60
CA SER A 36 -1.71 -19.90 3.17
C SER A 36 -2.91 -19.38 2.37
N GLY A 37 -2.64 -18.50 1.39
CA GLY A 37 -3.69 -17.87 0.58
C GLY A 37 -4.37 -16.65 1.21
N ILE A 38 -3.97 -16.24 2.42
CA ILE A 38 -4.40 -14.95 2.98
C ILE A 38 -3.62 -13.82 2.30
N TYR A 39 -4.34 -12.75 1.96
CA TYR A 39 -3.80 -11.52 1.39
C TYR A 39 -3.66 -10.46 2.47
N PRO A 40 -2.49 -10.36 3.13
CA PRO A 40 -2.30 -9.37 4.16
C PRO A 40 -2.30 -7.96 3.53
N PRO A 41 -3.08 -7.01 4.04
CA PRO A 41 -2.82 -5.62 3.71
C PRO A 41 -1.42 -5.26 4.24
N VAL A 42 -0.52 -4.86 3.35
CA VAL A 42 0.76 -4.29 3.76
C VAL A 42 0.46 -2.92 4.34
N THR A 43 0.71 -2.76 5.64
CA THR A 43 0.56 -1.46 6.29
C THR A 43 1.60 -0.51 5.71
N THR A 44 1.15 0.56 5.07
CA THR A 44 2.03 1.66 4.64
C THR A 44 2.36 2.50 5.86
N PRO A 45 3.60 2.44 6.39
CA PRO A 45 3.98 3.24 7.54
C PRO A 45 4.25 4.67 7.10
N PHE A 46 3.85 5.62 7.93
CA PHE A 46 4.09 7.05 7.72
C PHE A 46 4.98 7.61 8.82
N THR A 47 5.81 8.58 8.48
CA THR A 47 6.58 9.39 9.43
C THR A 47 5.65 10.33 10.20
N ALA A 48 6.19 10.97 11.24
CA ALA A 48 5.46 12.03 11.96
C ALA A 48 5.06 13.22 11.05
N THR A 49 5.73 13.38 9.91
CA THR A 49 5.45 14.40 8.89
C THR A 49 4.52 13.91 7.78
N ALA A 50 3.85 12.77 7.96
CA ALA A 50 2.95 12.14 7.00
C ALA A 50 3.62 11.73 5.67
N GLU A 51 4.93 11.55 5.66
CA GLU A 51 5.65 11.00 4.53
C GLU A 51 5.69 9.47 4.62
N VAL A 52 5.74 8.78 3.48
CA VAL A 52 5.93 7.31 3.48
C VAL A 52 7.30 6.98 4.07
N ASP A 53 7.31 6.15 5.10
CA ASP A 53 8.52 5.66 5.74
C ASP A 53 9.00 4.41 4.99
N TYR A 54 9.83 4.60 3.96
CA TYR A 54 10.29 3.50 3.10
C TYR A 54 11.09 2.43 3.87
N GLY A 55 11.85 2.82 4.89
CA GLY A 55 12.60 1.87 5.71
C GLY A 55 11.67 0.95 6.50
N LYS A 56 10.66 1.51 7.18
CA LYS A 56 9.64 0.67 7.85
C LYS A 56 8.79 -0.12 6.88
N LEU A 57 8.54 0.39 5.67
CA LEU A 57 7.80 -0.34 4.65
C LEU A 57 8.59 -1.56 4.17
N GLU A 58 9.89 -1.41 3.92
CA GLU A 58 10.80 -2.51 3.61
C GLU A 58 10.84 -3.54 4.74
N GLU A 59 10.91 -3.10 6.00
CA GLU A 59 10.79 -4.00 7.15
C GLU A 59 9.45 -4.75 7.18
N ASN A 60 8.33 -4.08 6.91
CA ASN A 60 7.01 -4.72 6.85
C ASN A 60 6.96 -5.75 5.74
N LEU A 61 7.50 -5.44 4.56
CA LEU A 61 7.60 -6.37 3.44
C LEU A 61 8.47 -7.57 3.77
N HIS A 62 9.61 -7.37 4.45
CA HIS A 62 10.44 -8.48 4.93
C HIS A 62 9.70 -9.34 5.95
N LYS A 63 9.06 -8.74 6.95
CA LYS A 63 8.27 -9.45 7.97
C LYS A 63 7.15 -10.27 7.31
N LEU A 64 6.38 -9.66 6.41
CA LEU A 64 5.31 -10.35 5.69
C LEU A 64 5.85 -11.41 4.72
N GLY A 65 7.01 -11.17 4.09
CA GLY A 65 7.67 -12.13 3.20
C GLY A 65 8.22 -13.38 3.90
N THR A 66 8.36 -13.37 5.24
CA THR A 66 8.69 -14.57 6.02
C THR A 66 7.48 -15.44 6.35
N LEU A 67 6.27 -14.98 6.07
CA LEU A 67 5.03 -15.73 6.25
C LEU A 67 4.65 -16.45 4.94
N PRO A 68 3.95 -17.59 4.99
CA PRO A 68 3.61 -18.39 3.80
C PRO A 68 2.46 -17.78 2.97
N PHE A 69 2.50 -16.46 2.75
CA PHE A 69 1.55 -15.77 1.89
C PHE A 69 1.78 -16.12 0.43
N ARG A 70 0.71 -16.06 -0.37
CA ARG A 70 0.77 -16.33 -1.81
C ARG A 70 1.28 -15.13 -2.63
N GLY A 71 1.69 -14.05 -1.95
CA GLY A 71 2.02 -12.75 -2.56
C GLY A 71 0.85 -11.76 -2.46
N ALA A 72 0.98 -10.61 -3.13
CA ALA A 72 -0.14 -9.69 -3.35
C ALA A 72 -0.94 -10.14 -4.59
N VAL A 73 -2.27 -10.18 -4.50
CA VAL A 73 -3.14 -10.59 -5.63
C VAL A 73 -4.11 -9.50 -6.07
N GLY A 74 -3.93 -8.28 -5.57
CA GLY A 74 -4.83 -7.17 -5.87
C GLY A 74 -4.48 -5.93 -5.06
N GLY A 75 -5.30 -4.89 -5.19
CA GLY A 75 -5.11 -3.62 -4.49
C GLY A 75 -6.42 -2.90 -4.21
N VAL A 76 -6.46 -2.17 -3.09
CA VAL A 76 -7.53 -1.23 -2.77
C VAL A 76 -7.02 0.17 -3.09
N CYS A 77 -7.38 0.68 -4.27
CA CYS A 77 -6.77 1.88 -4.82
C CYS A 77 -7.77 3.05 -4.86
N ALA A 78 -7.42 4.18 -4.22
CA ALA A 78 -8.20 5.42 -4.33
C ALA A 78 -8.35 5.86 -5.80
N LEU A 79 -7.29 5.75 -6.59
CA LEU A 79 -7.28 6.09 -8.02
C LEU A 79 -8.29 5.26 -8.84
N ALA A 80 -8.69 4.08 -8.38
CA ALA A 80 -9.66 3.24 -9.10
C ALA A 80 -11.07 3.86 -9.16
N ASN A 81 -11.39 4.87 -8.33
CA ASN A 81 -12.65 5.61 -8.44
C ASN A 81 -12.75 6.42 -9.75
N VAL A 82 -11.61 6.74 -10.39
CA VAL A 82 -11.57 7.53 -11.64
C VAL A 82 -10.88 6.78 -12.78
N LEU A 83 -9.84 5.99 -12.50
CA LEU A 83 -9.09 5.18 -13.47
C LEU A 83 -9.22 3.68 -13.18
N GLY A 84 -10.43 3.21 -12.84
CA GLY A 84 -10.69 1.82 -12.48
C GLY A 84 -10.31 0.82 -13.57
N SER A 85 -10.61 1.11 -14.84
CA SER A 85 -10.27 0.23 -15.95
C SER A 85 -8.76 0.09 -16.14
N GLN A 86 -7.99 1.16 -15.95
CA GLN A 86 -6.52 1.15 -16.04
C GLN A 86 -5.90 0.39 -14.87
N VAL A 87 -6.43 0.54 -13.66
CA VAL A 87 -5.96 -0.23 -12.48
C VAL A 87 -6.22 -1.74 -12.69
N CYS A 88 -7.40 -2.12 -13.18
CA CYS A 88 -7.69 -3.52 -13.52
C CYS A 88 -6.86 -4.02 -14.71
N GLN A 89 -6.55 -3.16 -15.68
CA GLN A 89 -5.65 -3.51 -16.78
C GLN A 89 -4.24 -3.79 -16.27
N LEU A 90 -3.72 -2.98 -15.35
CA LEU A 90 -2.41 -3.20 -14.75
C LEU A 90 -2.35 -4.56 -14.04
N GLU A 91 -3.35 -4.89 -13.22
CA GLU A 91 -3.47 -6.20 -12.60
C GLU A 91 -3.43 -7.32 -13.64
N ARG A 92 -4.21 -7.20 -14.71
CA ARG A 92 -4.25 -8.19 -15.80
C ARG A 92 -2.90 -8.36 -16.49
N LEU A 93 -2.18 -7.26 -16.75
CA LEU A 93 -0.84 -7.30 -17.35
C LEU A 93 0.14 -8.05 -16.45
N CYS A 94 0.11 -7.78 -15.14
CA CYS A 94 0.91 -8.51 -14.15
C CYS A 94 0.56 -10.01 -14.11
N LEU A 95 -0.72 -10.36 -14.05
CA LEU A 95 -1.17 -11.76 -13.99
C LEU A 95 -0.85 -12.55 -15.26
N THR A 96 -0.73 -11.87 -16.41
CA THR A 96 -0.39 -12.49 -17.70
C THR A 96 1.10 -12.41 -18.04
N GLY A 97 1.94 -11.88 -17.14
CA GLY A 97 3.38 -11.80 -17.32
C GLY A 97 3.84 -10.74 -18.33
N GLN A 98 2.99 -9.79 -18.71
CA GLN A 98 3.30 -8.70 -19.65
C GLN A 98 3.99 -7.54 -18.91
N TRP A 99 5.18 -7.81 -18.36
CA TRP A 99 5.87 -6.92 -17.43
C TRP A 99 6.28 -5.57 -18.02
N GLU A 100 6.67 -5.54 -19.29
CA GLU A 100 7.09 -4.29 -19.96
C GLU A 100 5.91 -3.32 -20.10
N ASP A 101 4.75 -3.82 -20.54
CA ASP A 101 3.55 -3.02 -20.68
C ASP A 101 2.94 -2.67 -19.31
N ALA A 102 3.02 -3.59 -18.34
CA ALA A 102 2.68 -3.30 -16.95
C ALA A 102 3.51 -2.14 -16.39
N GLN A 103 4.83 -2.13 -16.65
CA GLN A 103 5.72 -1.06 -16.20
C GLN A 103 5.37 0.29 -16.85
N LYS A 104 5.13 0.31 -18.17
CA LYS A 104 4.72 1.53 -18.88
C LYS A 104 3.41 2.09 -18.34
N LEU A 105 2.42 1.23 -18.12
CA LEU A 105 1.13 1.64 -17.54
C LEU A 105 1.29 2.12 -16.09
N GLN A 106 2.04 1.38 -15.28
CA GLN A 106 2.33 1.76 -13.89
C GLN A 106 2.97 3.15 -13.83
N HIS A 107 3.96 3.44 -14.65
CA HIS A 107 4.63 4.75 -14.66
C HIS A 107 3.64 5.90 -14.92
N ARG A 108 2.70 5.72 -15.86
CA ARG A 108 1.65 6.72 -16.15
C ARG A 108 0.64 6.89 -15.01
N LEU A 109 0.52 5.93 -14.09
CA LEU A 109 -0.41 5.97 -12.96
C LEU A 109 0.23 6.57 -11.70
N ILE A 110 1.57 6.68 -11.61
CA ILE A 110 2.28 7.15 -10.41
C ILE A 110 1.86 8.57 -10.01
N GLU A 111 1.95 9.53 -10.93
CA GLU A 111 1.63 10.94 -10.64
C GLU A 111 0.14 11.14 -10.33
N PRO A 112 -0.81 10.64 -11.15
CA PRO A 112 -2.24 10.68 -10.81
C PRO A 112 -2.56 10.04 -9.46
N ASN A 113 -1.96 8.88 -9.14
CA ASN A 113 -2.16 8.22 -7.86
C ASN A 113 -1.64 9.08 -6.70
N THR A 114 -0.44 9.65 -6.86
CA THR A 114 0.17 10.52 -5.85
C THR A 114 -0.63 11.80 -5.64
N ALA A 115 -1.20 12.35 -6.73
CA ALA A 115 -2.06 13.52 -6.71
C ALA A 115 -3.30 13.30 -5.83
N VAL A 116 -4.05 12.21 -6.06
CA VAL A 116 -5.31 11.92 -5.34
C VAL A 116 -5.12 11.24 -3.97
N THR A 117 -3.88 10.96 -3.56
CA THR A 117 -3.57 10.36 -2.25
C THR A 117 -2.71 11.29 -1.41
N ARG A 118 -1.39 11.31 -1.62
CA ARG A 118 -0.45 12.02 -0.78
C ARG A 118 -0.52 13.54 -0.94
N ARG A 119 -0.68 14.06 -2.16
CA ARG A 119 -0.56 15.50 -2.44
C ARG A 119 -1.86 16.27 -2.13
N PHE A 120 -2.98 15.83 -2.68
CA PHE A 120 -4.25 16.54 -2.57
C PHE A 120 -5.35 15.72 -1.87
N GLY A 121 -5.08 14.45 -1.56
CA GLY A 121 -5.95 13.58 -0.77
C GLY A 121 -7.38 13.50 -1.27
N ILE A 122 -8.32 13.40 -0.31
CA ILE A 122 -9.75 13.28 -0.58
C ILE A 122 -10.31 14.47 -1.39
N PRO A 123 -9.96 15.75 -1.09
CA PRO A 123 -10.37 16.87 -1.94
C PRO A 123 -9.92 16.72 -3.39
N GLY A 124 -8.68 16.30 -3.63
CA GLY A 124 -8.17 16.01 -4.97
C GLY A 124 -8.92 14.88 -5.66
N LEU A 125 -9.11 13.75 -4.97
CA LEU A 125 -9.86 12.62 -5.50
C LEU A 125 -11.27 13.02 -5.95
N LYS A 126 -12.00 13.73 -5.08
CA LYS A 126 -13.37 14.18 -5.37
C LYS A 126 -13.40 15.17 -6.53
N LYS A 127 -12.44 16.10 -6.58
CA LYS A 127 -12.33 17.04 -7.71
C LYS A 127 -12.09 16.33 -9.03
N THR A 128 -11.20 15.33 -9.04
CA THR A 128 -10.97 14.50 -10.22
C THR A 128 -12.21 13.68 -10.60
N MET A 129 -12.96 13.16 -9.61
CA MET A 129 -14.23 12.47 -9.87
C MET A 129 -15.21 13.37 -10.63
N ASP A 130 -15.34 14.64 -10.22
CA ASP A 130 -16.18 15.62 -10.92
C ASP A 130 -15.74 15.82 -12.37
N TRP A 131 -14.42 15.89 -12.64
CA TRP A 131 -13.90 16.01 -14.02
C TRP A 131 -14.14 14.77 -14.88
N PHE A 132 -14.17 13.59 -14.27
CA PHE A 132 -14.44 12.32 -14.95
C PHE A 132 -15.94 12.02 -15.09
N GLY A 133 -16.81 12.96 -14.71
CA GLY A 133 -18.27 12.84 -14.84
C GLY A 133 -18.95 12.06 -13.72
N TYR A 134 -18.24 11.75 -12.64
CA TYR A 134 -18.82 11.19 -11.42
C TYR A 134 -19.17 12.31 -10.43
N TYR A 135 -19.89 11.98 -9.35
CA TYR A 135 -20.12 12.92 -8.25
C TYR A 135 -19.05 12.76 -7.16
N GLY A 136 -18.08 13.67 -7.11
CA GLY A 136 -17.15 13.81 -5.99
C GLY A 136 -17.69 14.76 -4.92
N GLY A 137 -18.08 15.95 -5.34
CA GLY A 137 -18.71 16.97 -4.48
C GLY A 137 -17.82 17.47 -3.32
N PRO A 138 -18.37 18.24 -2.38
CA PRO A 138 -17.59 18.84 -1.30
C PRO A 138 -17.08 17.81 -0.29
N CYS A 139 -15.97 18.12 0.37
CA CYS A 139 -15.52 17.40 1.55
C CYS A 139 -16.24 17.90 2.81
N ARG A 140 -16.37 17.05 3.82
CA ARG A 140 -16.81 17.47 5.15
C ARG A 140 -15.63 18.11 5.89
N SER A 141 -15.89 19.21 6.60
CA SER A 141 -14.93 19.82 7.54
C SER A 141 -14.35 18.78 8.52
N PRO A 142 -13.03 18.81 8.83
CA PRO A 142 -12.09 19.92 8.62
C PRO A 142 -11.43 19.97 7.23
N LEU A 143 -11.73 19.04 6.33
CA LEU A 143 -11.16 19.04 4.98
C LEU A 143 -11.74 20.20 4.16
N GLN A 144 -10.86 20.97 3.53
CA GLN A 144 -11.20 22.12 2.72
C GLN A 144 -11.15 21.76 1.22
N GLU A 145 -11.73 22.62 0.41
CA GLU A 145 -11.60 22.57 -1.04
C GLU A 145 -10.16 22.90 -1.45
N LEU A 146 -9.78 22.50 -2.67
CA LEU A 146 -8.50 22.85 -3.23
C LEU A 146 -8.46 24.33 -3.62
N SER A 147 -7.33 24.98 -3.38
CA SER A 147 -7.08 26.30 -3.97
C SER A 147 -6.94 26.21 -5.49
N PRO A 148 -7.17 27.31 -6.25
CA PRO A 148 -7.05 27.30 -7.70
C PRO A 148 -5.68 26.79 -8.20
N ALA A 149 -4.59 27.11 -7.50
CA ALA A 149 -3.25 26.63 -7.84
C ALA A 149 -3.09 25.11 -7.62
N GLN A 150 -3.73 24.57 -6.58
CA GLN A 150 -3.72 23.12 -6.33
C GLN A 150 -4.59 22.38 -7.34
N GLU A 151 -5.73 22.94 -7.75
CA GLU A 151 -6.55 22.36 -8.82
C GLU A 151 -5.80 22.32 -10.15
N GLU A 152 -5.09 23.39 -10.52
CA GLU A 152 -4.28 23.40 -11.74
C GLU A 152 -3.16 22.36 -11.68
N ALA A 153 -2.44 22.27 -10.56
CA ALA A 153 -1.41 21.25 -10.37
C ALA A 153 -1.97 19.83 -10.46
N LEU A 154 -3.14 19.58 -9.84
CA LEU A 154 -3.85 18.30 -9.95
C LEU A 154 -4.24 18.01 -11.42
N ARG A 155 -4.72 19.00 -12.15
CA ARG A 155 -5.08 18.86 -13.57
C ARG A 155 -3.87 18.51 -14.42
N LEU A 156 -2.74 19.16 -14.18
CA LEU A 156 -1.46 18.88 -14.86
C LEU A 156 -0.96 17.46 -14.60
N ASP A 157 -1.07 16.95 -13.37
CA ASP A 157 -0.64 15.58 -13.02
C ASP A 157 -1.41 14.53 -13.84
N PHE A 158 -2.70 14.77 -14.13
CA PHE A 158 -3.51 13.88 -14.97
C PHE A 158 -3.27 14.09 -16.47
N ALA A 159 -3.24 15.34 -16.94
CA ALA A 159 -3.09 15.67 -18.36
C ALA A 159 -1.71 15.28 -18.91
N SER A 160 -0.63 15.54 -18.17
CA SER A 160 0.73 15.15 -18.55
C SER A 160 0.93 13.64 -18.70
N ASN A 161 0.08 12.85 -18.04
CA ASN A 161 0.08 11.39 -18.12
C ASN A 161 -0.98 10.83 -19.09
N GLY A 162 -1.70 11.71 -19.80
CA GLY A 162 -2.68 11.35 -20.83
C GLY A 162 -3.99 10.79 -20.29
N TRP A 163 -4.46 11.33 -19.15
CA TRP A 163 -5.73 10.94 -18.53
C TRP A 163 -6.80 12.03 -18.55
N LEU A 164 -6.43 13.27 -18.91
CA LEU A 164 -7.28 14.43 -19.08
C LEU A 164 -6.84 15.26 -20.29
#